data_AF-A0A2P6TVK2-F1
#
_entry.id   AF-A0A2P6TVK2-F1
#
_cell.length_a   1.000
_cell.length_b   1.000
_cell.length_c   1.000
_cell.angle_alpha   90.00
_cell.angle_beta   90.00
_cell.angle_gamma   90.00
#
_symmetry.space_group_name_H-M   'P 1'
#
loop_
_entity.id
_entity.type
_entity.pdbx_description
1 polymer ?
#
loop_
_entity_poly.entity_id
_entity_poly.type
_entity_poly.pdbx_seq_one_letter_code
_entity_poly.pdbx_strand_id
1 'polypeptide(L)'
;MEASMPSDDGLPAFDKAKPQAYYLVENREEMEALSDAVLVAGGVSLPVHSQVLSMQSGVLRRMFVDFRGSQRSSGEQAGSSSQNVADKEGEFVLKEPLAGCSAHEGALFLRFCYRPEDMTQPSLNAVTGSLPALLRLAHKLEAGRMLQRLGQHMTEESAGGSTEELIAWTDAGEHCEQTDLRLACTAHLAQRLVARAPGSQNLAAGIADAEQLEGCSKRTLLLLLGLVTGAGRQLASAEQLLGYAAATNDEVTAAQQQARNPGTFEWRIAQFSQQPAQVGHALKSPWFSAGGRQCQLSAYLNGDTAQSEGHLSLYVVTNQDTARASVQLTLSDQDKEKPQDETKSYTEELTPLGRGYSKFVTLEKLRSRPGYLAGDALVIRAKVHVLL
;
A
#
# COMPACT_ATOMS: atom_id res chain seq x y z
N MET A 1 -1.49 8.09 -57.71
CA MET A 1 -0.79 9.03 -56.82
C MET A 1 -1.47 8.95 -55.47
N GLU A 2 -1.11 7.96 -54.66
CA GLU A 2 -1.52 7.93 -53.26
C GLU A 2 -0.72 9.03 -52.55
N ALA A 3 -1.44 10.03 -52.07
CA ALA A 3 -0.84 11.07 -51.25
C ALA A 3 -0.33 10.40 -49.97
N SER A 4 0.99 10.36 -49.79
CA SER A 4 1.65 10.01 -48.54
C SER A 4 1.12 10.94 -47.46
N MET A 5 0.08 10.52 -46.75
CA MET A 5 -0.40 11.22 -45.56
C MET A 5 0.78 11.24 -44.57
N PRO A 6 1.09 12.39 -43.95
CA PRO A 6 2.09 12.44 -42.90
C PRO A 6 1.69 11.42 -41.83
N SER A 7 2.57 10.47 -41.58
CA SER A 7 2.46 9.55 -40.46
C SER A 7 2.66 10.37 -39.19
N ASP A 8 1.57 10.98 -38.72
CA ASP A 8 1.50 11.58 -37.40
C ASP A 8 1.54 10.43 -36.40
N ASP A 9 2.75 9.94 -36.11
CA ASP A 9 3.03 8.76 -35.28
C ASP A 9 2.74 9.01 -33.78
N GLY A 10 2.08 10.13 -33.45
CA GLY A 10 1.75 10.54 -32.10
C GLY A 10 0.30 10.23 -31.69
N LEU A 11 0.08 10.15 -30.37
CA LEU A 11 -1.27 10.12 -29.82
C LEU A 11 -1.94 11.49 -30.04
N PRO A 12 -3.22 11.55 -30.44
CA PRO A 12 -3.94 12.81 -30.54
C PRO A 12 -4.07 13.48 -29.18
N ALA A 13 -4.41 14.77 -29.14
CA ALA A 13 -4.65 15.47 -27.88
C ALA A 13 -5.92 14.94 -27.19
N PHE A 14 -5.88 14.80 -25.86
CA PHE A 14 -7.05 14.40 -25.07
C PHE A 14 -7.99 15.59 -24.83
N ASP A 15 -9.23 15.48 -25.33
CA ASP A 15 -10.30 16.45 -25.07
C ASP A 15 -11.26 15.92 -23.99
N LYS A 16 -11.28 16.58 -22.83
CA LYS A 16 -12.15 16.21 -21.70
C LYS A 16 -13.65 16.39 -22.01
N ALA A 17 -14.01 17.30 -22.93
CA ALA A 17 -15.41 17.48 -23.33
C ALA A 17 -15.90 16.36 -24.25
N LYS A 18 -14.97 15.66 -24.92
CA LYS A 18 -15.23 14.62 -25.91
C LYS A 18 -14.24 13.47 -25.74
N PRO A 19 -14.18 12.82 -24.56
CA PRO A 19 -13.16 11.82 -24.23
C PRO A 19 -13.21 10.61 -25.17
N GLN A 20 -14.38 10.28 -25.71
CA GLN A 20 -14.56 9.18 -26.65
C GLN A 20 -13.89 9.42 -28.01
N ALA A 21 -13.66 10.68 -28.40
CA ALA A 21 -12.87 11.01 -29.58
C ALA A 21 -11.43 10.48 -29.49
N TYR A 22 -10.93 10.33 -28.26
CA TYR A 22 -9.57 9.93 -28.00
C TYR A 22 -9.32 8.45 -28.28
N TYR A 23 -10.32 7.58 -28.11
CA TYR A 23 -10.16 6.12 -28.28
C TYR A 23 -11.04 5.52 -29.38
N LEU A 24 -12.12 6.18 -29.79
CA LEU A 24 -12.95 5.80 -30.94
C LEU A 24 -12.54 6.62 -32.17
N VAL A 25 -11.33 6.38 -32.67
CA VAL A 25 -10.67 7.23 -33.68
C VAL A 25 -11.37 7.19 -35.04
N GLU A 26 -11.89 6.02 -35.45
CA GLU A 26 -12.56 5.82 -36.74
C GLU A 26 -14.08 5.72 -36.54
N ASN A 27 -14.85 6.36 -37.43
CA ASN A 27 -16.32 6.34 -37.43
C ASN A 27 -16.94 6.59 -36.05
N ARG A 28 -16.42 7.60 -35.33
CA ARG A 28 -16.75 7.90 -33.94
C ARG A 28 -18.25 7.87 -33.65
N GLU A 29 -19.05 8.57 -34.45
CA GLU A 29 -20.50 8.69 -34.20
C GLU A 29 -21.20 7.32 -34.33
N GLU A 30 -20.77 6.49 -35.29
CA GLU A 30 -21.30 5.14 -35.47
C GLU A 30 -20.85 4.21 -34.33
N MET A 31 -19.58 4.25 -33.96
CA MET A 31 -19.03 3.46 -32.85
C MET A 31 -19.65 3.86 -31.50
N GLU A 32 -19.90 5.16 -31.28
CA GLU A 32 -20.58 5.63 -30.08
C GLU A 32 -22.04 5.15 -30.05
N ALA A 33 -22.74 5.20 -31.18
CA ALA A 33 -24.11 4.70 -31.31
C ALA A 33 -24.24 3.17 -31.15
N LEU A 34 -23.18 2.42 -31.44
CA LEU A 34 -23.12 0.95 -31.29
C LEU A 34 -22.63 0.48 -29.91
N SER A 35 -22.27 1.41 -29.02
CA SER A 35 -21.83 1.05 -27.68
C SER A 35 -22.95 0.33 -26.90
N ASP A 36 -22.60 -0.77 -26.24
CA ASP A 36 -23.53 -1.60 -25.46
C ASP A 36 -23.26 -1.53 -23.95
N ALA A 37 -22.31 -0.68 -23.55
CA ALA A 37 -21.90 -0.48 -22.18
C ALA A 37 -21.22 0.88 -21.97
N VAL A 38 -21.16 1.33 -20.72
CA VAL A 38 -20.49 2.55 -20.29
C VAL A 38 -19.58 2.24 -19.12
N LEU A 39 -18.31 2.65 -19.20
CA LEU A 39 -17.41 2.70 -18.04
C LEU A 39 -17.37 4.12 -17.48
N VAL A 40 -17.20 4.27 -16.17
CA VAL A 40 -17.06 5.58 -15.53
C VAL A 40 -15.66 5.76 -14.97
N ALA A 41 -14.92 6.77 -15.46
CA ALA A 41 -13.59 7.15 -14.96
C ALA A 41 -13.55 8.64 -14.62
N GLY A 42 -13.09 9.01 -13.42
CA GLY A 42 -13.03 10.41 -12.99
C GLY A 42 -14.38 11.16 -13.08
N GLY A 43 -15.51 10.45 -12.91
CA GLY A 43 -16.86 11.01 -13.05
C GLY A 43 -17.32 11.22 -14.51
N VAL A 44 -16.55 10.76 -15.49
CA VAL A 44 -16.85 10.88 -16.92
C VAL A 44 -17.30 9.53 -17.46
N SER A 45 -18.43 9.53 -18.16
CA SER A 45 -18.97 8.34 -18.85
C SER A 45 -18.21 8.10 -20.16
N LEU A 46 -17.72 6.87 -20.33
CA LEU A 46 -16.95 6.42 -21.48
C LEU A 46 -17.73 5.30 -22.17
N PRO A 47 -18.39 5.55 -23.32
CA PRO A 47 -19.11 4.53 -24.08
C PRO A 47 -18.13 3.48 -24.63
N VAL A 48 -18.46 2.19 -24.46
CA VAL A 48 -17.59 1.07 -24.84
C VAL A 48 -18.37 -0.10 -25.43
N HIS A 49 -17.63 -0.99 -26.10
CA HIS A 49 -18.13 -2.23 -26.66
C HIS A 49 -17.64 -3.39 -25.79
N SER A 50 -18.59 -4.08 -25.15
CA SER A 50 -18.33 -5.20 -24.25
C SER A 50 -17.50 -6.30 -24.92
N GLN A 51 -17.75 -6.56 -26.21
CA GLN A 51 -17.04 -7.56 -26.99
C GLN A 51 -15.56 -7.22 -27.15
N VAL A 52 -15.23 -5.96 -27.49
CA VAL A 52 -13.84 -5.51 -27.66
C VAL A 52 -13.08 -5.64 -26.34
N LEU A 53 -13.66 -5.14 -25.25
CA LEU A 53 -13.02 -5.17 -23.94
C LEU A 53 -12.89 -6.59 -23.37
N SER A 54 -13.85 -7.48 -23.65
CA SER A 54 -13.80 -8.89 -23.23
C SER A 54 -12.65 -9.68 -23.85
N MET A 55 -12.19 -9.26 -25.04
CA MET A 55 -11.00 -9.85 -25.69
C MET A 55 -9.71 -9.40 -25.03
N GLN A 56 -9.67 -8.17 -24.49
CA GLN A 56 -8.46 -7.57 -23.93
C GLN A 56 -8.32 -7.78 -22.41
N SER A 57 -9.43 -7.97 -21.68
CA SER A 57 -9.45 -8.03 -20.22
C SER A 57 -10.25 -9.24 -19.71
N GLY A 58 -9.61 -10.06 -18.87
CA GLY A 58 -10.24 -11.20 -18.20
C GLY A 58 -11.29 -10.81 -17.17
N VAL A 59 -11.05 -9.71 -16.43
CA VAL A 59 -11.98 -9.17 -15.43
C VAL A 59 -13.22 -8.59 -16.10
N LEU A 60 -13.04 -7.73 -17.11
CA LEU A 60 -14.17 -7.10 -17.80
C LEU A 60 -15.04 -8.16 -18.50
N ARG A 61 -14.42 -9.18 -19.13
CA ARG A 61 -15.16 -10.31 -19.71
C ARG A 61 -16.10 -10.97 -18.70
N ARG A 62 -15.62 -11.23 -17.48
CA ARG A 62 -16.44 -11.83 -16.41
C ARG A 62 -17.58 -10.91 -16.00
N MET A 63 -17.28 -9.63 -15.76
CA MET A 63 -18.29 -8.62 -15.40
C MET A 63 -19.40 -8.50 -16.46
N PHE A 64 -19.06 -8.52 -17.75
CA PHE A 64 -20.05 -8.50 -18.83
C PHE A 64 -20.92 -9.77 -18.87
N VAL A 65 -20.32 -10.95 -18.63
CA VAL A 65 -21.06 -12.22 -18.59
C VAL A 65 -22.02 -12.27 -17.41
N ASP A 66 -21.56 -11.89 -16.21
CA ASP A 66 -22.36 -11.92 -14.98
C ASP A 66 -23.58 -10.99 -15.07
N PHE A 67 -23.40 -9.82 -15.68
CA PHE A 67 -24.50 -8.89 -15.91
C PHE A 67 -25.54 -9.44 -16.90
N ARG A 68 -25.09 -9.98 -18.05
CA ARG A 68 -25.98 -10.60 -19.04
C ARG A 68 -26.71 -11.82 -18.47
N GLY A 69 -26.08 -12.55 -17.55
CA GLY A 69 -26.72 -13.64 -16.80
C GLY A 69 -27.82 -13.14 -15.86
N SER A 70 -27.55 -12.05 -15.14
CA SER A 70 -28.48 -11.46 -14.16
C SER A 70 -29.73 -10.83 -14.79
N GLN A 71 -29.63 -10.30 -16.01
CA GLN A 71 -30.81 -9.81 -16.75
C GLN A 71 -31.74 -10.93 -17.21
N ARG A 72 -31.24 -12.14 -17.43
CA ARG A 72 -32.08 -13.28 -17.84
C ARG A 72 -32.82 -13.93 -16.67
N SER A 73 -32.29 -13.85 -15.45
CA SER A 73 -32.88 -14.44 -14.24
C SER A 73 -33.83 -13.51 -13.48
N SER A 74 -33.75 -12.19 -13.71
CA SER A 74 -34.61 -11.20 -13.04
C SER A 74 -36.04 -11.09 -13.61
N GLY A 75 -36.36 -11.90 -14.63
CA GLY A 75 -37.73 -12.04 -15.13
C GLY A 75 -38.71 -12.75 -14.19
N GLU A 76 -38.26 -13.35 -13.07
CA GLU A 76 -39.16 -14.17 -12.25
C GLU A 76 -39.06 -14.08 -10.72
N GLN A 77 -38.16 -13.29 -10.11
CA GLN A 77 -38.18 -13.16 -8.64
C GLN A 77 -37.53 -11.86 -8.12
N ALA A 78 -38.36 -11.05 -7.48
CA ALA A 78 -37.98 -9.82 -6.80
C ALA A 78 -37.26 -10.11 -5.47
N GLY A 79 -36.07 -9.54 -5.30
CA GLY A 79 -35.49 -9.29 -3.97
C GLY A 79 -34.04 -9.77 -3.77
N SER A 80 -33.05 -8.92 -4.09
CA SER A 80 -32.05 -8.44 -3.12
C SER A 80 -30.94 -7.63 -3.79
N SER A 81 -30.31 -6.82 -2.95
CA SER A 81 -29.47 -5.65 -3.19
C SER A 81 -28.10 -5.91 -3.83
N SER A 82 -27.85 -5.31 -4.98
CA SER A 82 -26.54 -4.81 -5.39
C SER A 82 -26.72 -3.50 -6.15
N GLN A 83 -26.12 -2.43 -5.64
CA GLN A 83 -26.26 -1.06 -6.12
C GLN A 83 -25.59 -0.86 -7.49
N ASN A 84 -26.22 -1.36 -8.56
CA ASN A 84 -26.03 -0.86 -9.91
C ASN A 84 -27.27 -0.03 -10.25
N VAL A 85 -27.17 1.29 -10.07
CA VAL A 85 -28.24 2.23 -10.37
C VAL A 85 -28.40 2.29 -11.89
N ALA A 86 -29.47 1.68 -12.40
CA ALA A 86 -29.87 1.79 -13.80
C ALA A 86 -30.46 3.19 -14.03
N ASP A 87 -29.62 4.14 -14.43
CA ASP A 87 -30.06 5.44 -14.93
C ASP A 87 -30.32 5.32 -16.42
N LYS A 88 -31.59 5.50 -16.83
CA LYS A 88 -32.14 5.32 -18.19
C LYS A 88 -32.16 3.86 -18.67
N GLU A 89 -33.32 3.46 -19.17
CA GLU A 89 -33.70 2.07 -19.46
C GLU A 89 -32.68 1.34 -20.35
N GLY A 90 -31.85 0.48 -19.74
CA GLY A 90 -31.07 -0.54 -20.45
C GLY A 90 -29.56 -0.31 -20.57
N GLU A 91 -29.02 0.84 -20.17
CA GLU A 91 -27.58 1.13 -20.35
C GLU A 91 -26.72 0.43 -19.28
N PHE A 92 -25.75 -0.38 -19.70
CA PHE A 92 -24.88 -1.12 -18.78
C PHE A 92 -23.73 -0.25 -18.25
N VAL A 93 -23.91 0.33 -17.06
CA VAL A 93 -22.93 1.24 -16.45
C VAL A 93 -22.05 0.53 -15.41
N LEU A 94 -20.74 0.49 -15.65
CA LEU A 94 -19.74 -0.05 -14.72
C LEU A 94 -18.86 1.06 -14.13
N LYS A 95 -19.02 1.33 -12.84
CA LYS A 95 -18.24 2.36 -12.11
C LYS A 95 -16.97 1.82 -11.45
N GLU A 96 -17.01 0.58 -10.98
CA GLU A 96 -15.93 -0.04 -10.21
C GLU A 96 -14.62 -0.29 -10.98
N PRO A 97 -14.62 -0.69 -12.28
CA PRO A 97 -13.40 -1.07 -12.97
C PRO A 97 -12.35 0.05 -13.01
N LEU A 98 -12.79 1.28 -13.25
CA LEU A 98 -11.94 2.46 -13.39
C LEU A 98 -11.98 3.37 -12.15
N ALA A 99 -12.45 2.85 -11.01
CA ALA A 99 -12.47 3.60 -9.75
C ALA A 99 -11.05 4.02 -9.35
N GLY A 100 -10.88 5.32 -9.06
CA GLY A 100 -9.60 5.94 -8.70
C GLY A 100 -8.78 6.47 -9.88
N CYS A 101 -9.18 6.18 -11.12
CA CYS A 101 -8.51 6.69 -12.31
C CYS A 101 -9.10 8.03 -12.77
N SER A 102 -8.24 8.89 -13.33
CA SER A 102 -8.67 10.07 -14.07
C SER A 102 -9.36 9.68 -15.39
N ALA A 103 -10.14 10.61 -15.95
CA ALA A 103 -10.77 10.41 -17.26
C ALA A 103 -9.73 10.19 -18.38
N HIS A 104 -8.57 10.85 -18.27
CA HIS A 104 -7.48 10.70 -19.24
C HIS A 104 -6.88 9.28 -19.20
N GLU A 105 -6.54 8.78 -18.01
CA GLU A 105 -6.00 7.42 -17.84
C GLU A 105 -7.00 6.35 -18.28
N GLY A 106 -8.29 6.54 -17.97
CA GLY A 106 -9.36 5.66 -18.44
C GLY A 106 -9.47 5.64 -19.96
N ALA A 107 -9.46 6.81 -20.60
CA ALA A 107 -9.50 6.92 -22.07
C ALA A 107 -8.23 6.36 -22.73
N LEU A 108 -7.06 6.54 -22.12
CA LEU A 108 -5.78 6.00 -22.61
C LEU A 108 -5.76 4.47 -22.54
N PHE A 109 -6.23 3.90 -21.43
CA PHE A 109 -6.42 2.44 -21.32
C PHE A 109 -7.36 1.92 -22.42
N LEU A 110 -8.52 2.57 -22.60
CA LEU A 110 -9.45 2.19 -23.65
C LEU A 110 -8.80 2.29 -25.03
N ARG A 111 -8.06 3.36 -25.32
CA ARG A 111 -7.36 3.51 -26.61
C ARG A 111 -6.48 2.30 -26.91
N PHE A 112 -5.67 1.87 -25.96
CA PHE A 112 -4.81 0.69 -26.15
C PHE A 112 -5.58 -0.64 -26.20
N CYS A 113 -6.79 -0.71 -25.64
CA CYS A 113 -7.69 -1.86 -25.84
C CYS A 113 -8.28 -1.90 -27.26
N TYR A 114 -8.68 -0.76 -27.82
CA TYR A 114 -9.24 -0.67 -29.18
C TYR A 114 -8.17 -0.75 -30.26
N ARG A 115 -7.01 -0.13 -30.02
CA ARG A 115 -5.89 -0.01 -30.94
C ARG A 115 -4.58 -0.40 -30.26
N PRO A 116 -4.32 -1.70 -30.08
CA PRO A 116 -3.05 -2.17 -29.50
C PRO A 116 -1.82 -1.73 -30.31
N GLU A 117 -1.99 -1.44 -31.61
CA GLU A 117 -0.94 -0.89 -32.48
C GLU A 117 -0.47 0.51 -32.07
N ASP A 118 -1.30 1.27 -31.35
CA ASP A 118 -0.91 2.59 -30.85
C ASP A 118 0.07 2.51 -29.67
N MET A 119 0.33 1.33 -29.12
CA MET A 119 1.38 1.10 -28.10
C MET A 119 2.78 1.06 -28.73
N THR A 120 3.12 2.12 -29.46
CA THR A 120 4.44 2.38 -30.03
C THR A 120 5.34 3.10 -29.02
N GLN A 121 6.65 3.07 -29.24
CA GLN A 121 7.60 3.80 -28.38
C GLN A 121 7.28 5.32 -28.29
N PRO A 122 7.01 6.03 -29.40
CA PRO A 122 6.66 7.45 -29.33
C PRO A 122 5.38 7.72 -28.53
N SER A 123 4.35 6.88 -28.71
CA SER A 123 3.10 6.99 -27.97
C SER A 123 3.30 6.81 -26.47
N LEU A 124 4.08 5.80 -26.05
CA LEU A 124 4.35 5.53 -24.64
C LEU A 124 5.19 6.64 -24.01
N ASN A 125 6.18 7.17 -24.73
CA ASN A 125 6.97 8.33 -24.31
C ASN A 125 6.14 9.61 -24.18
N ALA A 126 5.06 9.76 -24.96
CA ALA A 126 4.16 10.91 -24.84
C ALA A 126 3.30 10.87 -23.56
N VAL A 127 3.18 9.71 -22.92
CA VAL A 127 2.32 9.47 -21.74
C VAL A 127 3.09 8.93 -20.54
N THR A 128 4.41 9.18 -20.47
CA THR A 128 5.31 8.71 -19.40
C THR A 128 4.75 8.92 -17.99
N GLY A 129 4.16 10.09 -17.73
CA GLY A 129 3.55 10.42 -16.43
C GLY A 129 2.32 9.59 -16.07
N SER A 130 1.63 9.00 -17.05
CA SER A 130 0.45 8.15 -16.84
C SER A 130 0.76 6.65 -16.86
N LEU A 131 1.99 6.24 -17.23
CA LEU A 131 2.38 4.83 -17.28
C LEU A 131 2.20 4.08 -15.95
N PRO A 132 2.54 4.64 -14.77
CA PRO A 132 2.31 3.95 -13.50
C PRO A 132 0.84 3.61 -13.22
N ALA A 133 -0.06 4.56 -13.49
CA ALA A 133 -1.50 4.36 -13.31
C ALA A 133 -2.04 3.35 -14.32
N LEU A 134 -1.57 3.43 -15.58
CA LEU A 134 -1.96 2.52 -16.63
C LEU A 134 -1.49 1.08 -16.37
N LEU A 135 -0.28 0.90 -15.83
CA LEU A 135 0.24 -0.40 -15.42
C LEU A 135 -0.64 -1.04 -14.32
N ARG A 136 -1.01 -0.25 -13.30
CA ARG A 136 -1.92 -0.68 -12.23
C ARG A 136 -3.30 -1.04 -12.77
N LEU A 137 -3.81 -0.26 -13.72
CA LEU A 137 -5.10 -0.52 -14.34
C LEU A 137 -5.08 -1.80 -15.18
N ALA A 138 -4.02 -2.00 -15.98
CA ALA A 138 -3.82 -3.22 -16.76
C ALA A 138 -3.70 -4.46 -15.86
N HIS A 139 -3.00 -4.36 -14.72
CA HIS A 139 -2.94 -5.42 -13.73
C HIS A 139 -4.31 -5.69 -13.10
N LYS A 140 -4.98 -4.66 -12.56
CA LYS A 140 -6.31 -4.74 -11.93
C LYS A 140 -7.36 -5.38 -12.85
N LEU A 141 -7.30 -5.07 -14.14
CA LEU A 141 -8.25 -5.57 -15.14
C LEU A 141 -7.77 -6.83 -15.87
N GLU A 142 -6.66 -7.45 -15.46
CA GLU A 142 -6.07 -8.63 -16.12
C GLU A 142 -5.88 -8.43 -17.64
N ALA A 143 -5.43 -7.25 -18.06
CA ALA A 143 -5.11 -6.93 -19.44
C ALA A 143 -3.67 -7.35 -19.79
N GLY A 144 -3.43 -8.67 -19.80
CA GLY A 144 -2.08 -9.26 -19.79
C GLY A 144 -1.15 -8.78 -20.91
N ARG A 145 -1.64 -8.62 -22.14
CA ARG A 145 -0.83 -8.11 -23.27
C ARG A 145 -0.37 -6.68 -23.05
N MET A 146 -1.26 -5.83 -22.55
CA MET A 146 -0.95 -4.43 -22.24
C MET A 146 0.03 -4.35 -21.06
N LEU A 147 -0.21 -5.12 -20.00
CA LEU A 147 0.66 -5.19 -18.83
C LEU A 147 2.10 -5.57 -19.22
N GLN A 148 2.27 -6.61 -20.05
CA GLN A 148 3.58 -7.04 -20.54
C GLN A 148 4.28 -5.97 -21.37
N ARG A 149 3.56 -5.34 -22.32
CA ARG A 149 4.09 -4.27 -23.17
C ARG A 149 4.54 -3.05 -22.37
N LEU A 150 3.73 -2.61 -21.42
CA LEU A 150 4.05 -1.49 -20.52
C LEU A 150 5.26 -1.82 -19.64
N GLY A 151 5.27 -3.01 -19.03
CA GLY A 151 6.39 -3.46 -18.19
C GLY A 151 7.71 -3.53 -18.96
N GLN A 152 7.69 -4.04 -20.19
CA GLN A 152 8.86 -4.08 -21.07
C GLN A 152 9.36 -2.67 -21.39
N HIS A 153 8.48 -1.79 -21.89
CA HIS A 153 8.84 -0.42 -22.25
C HIS A 153 9.44 0.36 -21.06
N MET A 154 8.78 0.31 -19.90
CA MET A 154 9.26 0.98 -18.70
C MET A 154 10.60 0.40 -18.22
N THR A 155 10.84 -0.90 -18.43
CA THR A 155 12.13 -1.53 -18.09
C THR A 155 13.23 -1.01 -19.01
N GLU A 156 12.98 -0.93 -20.32
CA GLU A 156 13.93 -0.44 -21.33
C GLU A 156 14.27 1.06 -21.14
N GLU A 157 13.28 1.89 -20.82
CA GLU A 157 13.44 3.34 -20.63
C GLU A 157 13.94 3.73 -19.22
N SER A 158 13.99 2.79 -18.27
CA SER A 158 14.38 3.07 -16.87
C SER A 158 15.81 3.58 -16.72
N ALA A 159 16.69 3.40 -17.71
CA ALA A 159 18.01 4.01 -17.69
C ALA A 159 17.96 5.54 -17.82
N GLY A 160 17.01 6.06 -18.60
CA GLY A 160 16.87 7.48 -18.94
C GLY A 160 15.96 8.27 -18.00
N GLY A 161 14.94 7.65 -17.40
CA GLY A 161 13.92 8.34 -16.60
C GLY A 161 14.46 9.05 -15.37
N SER A 162 13.89 10.17 -14.95
CA SER A 162 14.24 10.94 -13.73
C SER A 162 14.12 10.12 -12.43
N THR A 163 14.68 10.62 -11.32
CA THR A 163 14.58 9.93 -10.01
C THR A 163 13.13 9.75 -9.57
N GLU A 164 12.29 10.77 -9.74
CA GLU A 164 10.86 10.74 -9.42
C GLU A 164 10.12 9.69 -10.26
N GLU A 165 10.40 9.63 -11.57
CA GLU A 165 9.83 8.61 -12.46
C GLU A 165 10.24 7.21 -12.02
N LEU A 166 11.53 6.99 -11.72
CA LEU A 166 12.01 5.69 -11.27
C LEU A 166 11.35 5.24 -9.96
N ILE A 167 11.09 6.15 -9.03
CA ILE A 167 10.38 5.83 -7.79
C ILE A 167 8.94 5.45 -8.09
N ALA A 168 8.23 6.26 -8.89
CA ALA A 168 6.85 5.97 -9.28
C ALA A 168 6.73 4.64 -10.03
N TRP A 169 7.71 4.31 -10.88
CA TRP A 169 7.77 3.06 -11.65
C TRP A 169 8.11 1.86 -10.76
N THR A 170 9.02 2.04 -9.80
CA THR A 170 9.36 1.00 -8.82
C THR A 170 8.15 0.64 -7.96
N ASP A 171 7.42 1.66 -7.48
CA ASP A 171 6.19 1.49 -6.71
C ASP A 171 5.08 0.78 -7.52
N ALA A 172 4.87 1.20 -8.77
CA ALA A 172 3.91 0.55 -9.66
C ALA A 172 4.31 -0.90 -9.96
N GLY A 173 5.59 -1.15 -10.24
CA GLY A 173 6.11 -2.50 -10.49
C GLY A 173 5.95 -3.43 -9.29
N GLU A 174 6.10 -2.92 -8.06
CA GLU A 174 5.83 -3.68 -6.84
C GLU A 174 4.36 -4.05 -6.69
N HIS A 175 3.45 -3.09 -6.86
CA HIS A 175 2.00 -3.31 -6.76
C HIS A 175 1.44 -4.24 -7.85
N CYS A 176 2.08 -4.26 -9.03
CA CYS A 176 1.64 -5.06 -10.18
C CYS A 176 2.41 -6.37 -10.35
N GLU A 177 3.23 -6.73 -9.35
CA GLU A 177 4.10 -7.92 -9.36
C GLU A 177 5.08 -8.00 -10.56
N GLN A 178 5.42 -6.86 -11.16
CA GLN A 178 6.39 -6.75 -12.25
C GLN A 178 7.82 -6.73 -11.69
N THR A 179 8.35 -7.93 -11.41
CA THR A 179 9.65 -8.08 -10.75
C THR A 179 10.80 -7.49 -11.57
N ASP A 180 10.82 -7.69 -12.89
CA ASP A 180 11.89 -7.20 -13.76
C ASP A 180 11.95 -5.67 -13.79
N LEU A 181 10.79 -5.02 -13.96
CA LEU A 181 10.65 -3.56 -13.89
C LEU A 181 11.14 -3.03 -12.54
N ARG A 182 10.67 -3.63 -11.44
CA ARG A 182 11.07 -3.22 -10.09
C ARG A 182 12.59 -3.31 -9.92
N LEU A 183 13.20 -4.43 -10.33
CA LEU A 183 14.63 -4.64 -10.20
C LEU A 183 15.44 -3.65 -11.05
N ALA A 184 15.02 -3.40 -12.29
CA ALA A 184 15.69 -2.44 -13.18
C ALA A 184 15.65 -1.01 -12.64
N CYS A 185 14.47 -0.50 -12.25
CA CYS A 185 14.35 0.83 -11.67
C CYS A 185 15.15 0.96 -10.36
N THR A 186 15.14 -0.07 -9.51
CA THR A 186 15.92 -0.08 -8.28
C THR A 186 17.43 -0.05 -8.57
N ALA A 187 17.90 -0.80 -9.56
CA ALA A 187 19.31 -0.79 -9.96
C ALA A 187 19.74 0.58 -10.49
N HIS A 188 18.92 1.24 -11.30
CA HIS A 188 19.22 2.59 -11.81
C HIS A 188 19.18 3.66 -10.72
N LEU A 189 18.24 3.58 -9.77
CA LEU A 189 18.25 4.43 -8.58
C LEU A 189 19.54 4.26 -7.78
N ALA A 190 19.96 3.02 -7.51
CA ALA A 190 21.21 2.74 -6.82
C ALA A 190 22.43 3.30 -7.57
N GLN A 191 22.49 3.12 -8.89
CA GLN A 191 23.57 3.68 -9.73
C GLN A 191 23.64 5.20 -9.62
N ARG A 192 22.50 5.90 -9.62
CA ARG A 192 22.46 7.37 -9.49
C ARG A 192 22.91 7.85 -8.13
N LEU A 193 22.48 7.18 -7.05
CA LEU A 193 22.92 7.49 -5.69
C LEU A 193 24.44 7.32 -5.56
N VAL A 194 25.00 6.26 -6.14
CA VAL A 194 26.46 6.01 -6.15
C VAL A 194 27.21 7.04 -7.00
N ALA A 195 26.72 7.35 -8.21
CA ALA A 195 27.36 8.29 -9.12
C ALA A 195 27.43 9.73 -8.57
N ARG A 196 26.46 10.12 -7.74
CA ARG A 196 26.41 11.45 -7.10
C ARG A 196 27.29 11.57 -5.85
N ALA A 197 27.83 10.48 -5.34
CA ALA A 197 28.77 10.46 -4.21
C ALA A 197 30.17 9.97 -4.63
N PRO A 198 30.89 10.69 -5.53
CA PRO A 198 32.24 10.30 -5.89
C PRO A 198 33.17 10.48 -4.68
N GLY A 199 33.63 9.35 -4.13
CA GLY A 199 34.50 9.27 -2.95
C GLY A 199 33.74 8.98 -1.64
N SER A 200 34.40 8.24 -0.75
CA SER A 200 33.84 7.73 0.51
C SER A 200 33.38 8.79 1.52
N GLN A 201 33.59 10.08 1.24
CA GLN A 201 33.29 11.18 2.16
C GLN A 201 31.89 11.80 1.98
N ASN A 202 31.16 11.46 0.91
CA ASN A 202 29.87 12.06 0.59
C ASN A 202 28.68 11.08 0.60
N LEU A 203 28.78 9.95 1.32
CA LEU A 203 27.61 9.12 1.60
C LEU A 203 26.49 9.94 2.28
N ALA A 204 26.88 10.91 3.11
CA ALA A 204 25.96 11.88 3.72
C ALA A 204 25.22 12.75 2.69
N ALA A 205 25.84 13.11 1.55
CA ALA A 205 25.17 13.82 0.47
C ALA A 205 24.21 12.91 -0.32
N GLY A 206 24.57 11.63 -0.50
CA GLY A 206 23.65 10.61 -1.04
C GLY A 206 22.47 10.29 -0.10
N ILE A 207 22.66 10.46 1.21
CA ILE A 207 21.60 10.34 2.24
C ILE A 207 20.75 11.62 2.31
N ALA A 208 21.29 12.80 2.00
CA ALA A 208 20.48 14.02 1.89
C ALA A 208 19.46 13.93 0.75
N ASP A 209 19.81 13.25 -0.35
CA ASP A 209 18.87 12.88 -1.42
C ASP A 209 17.87 11.77 -1.00
N ALA A 210 17.98 11.19 0.21
CA ALA A 210 17.01 10.21 0.70
C ALA A 210 15.63 10.82 0.98
N GLU A 211 15.52 12.15 1.10
CA GLU A 211 14.24 12.85 1.06
C GLU A 211 13.50 12.57 -0.27
N GLN A 212 14.23 12.45 -1.39
CA GLN A 212 13.61 12.09 -2.68
C GLN A 212 13.12 10.64 -2.69
N LEU A 213 13.64 9.76 -1.82
CA LEU A 213 13.16 8.38 -1.70
C LEU A 213 11.88 8.27 -0.84
N GLU A 214 11.34 9.40 -0.37
CA GLU A 214 10.04 9.46 0.31
C GLU A 214 8.95 8.91 -0.62
N GLY A 215 8.41 7.73 -0.28
CA GLY A 215 7.44 7.00 -1.10
C GLY A 215 7.91 5.62 -1.56
N CYS A 216 9.22 5.33 -1.52
CA CYS A 216 9.70 3.97 -1.74
C CYS A 216 9.20 3.02 -0.63
N SER A 217 8.73 1.83 -1.02
CA SER A 217 8.40 0.80 -0.04
C SER A 217 9.63 0.39 0.77
N LYS A 218 9.40 -0.11 1.99
CA LYS A 218 10.46 -0.66 2.84
C LYS A 218 11.27 -1.77 2.14
N ARG A 219 10.62 -2.60 1.32
CA ARG A 219 11.29 -3.67 0.56
C ARG A 219 12.24 -3.10 -0.47
N THR A 220 11.79 -2.08 -1.19
CA THR A 220 12.58 -1.34 -2.18
C THR A 220 13.76 -0.63 -1.53
N LEU A 221 13.56 0.06 -0.41
CA LEU A 221 14.64 0.73 0.34
C LEU A 221 15.71 -0.26 0.82
N LEU A 222 15.33 -1.46 1.28
CA LEU A 222 16.30 -2.49 1.68
C LEU A 222 17.11 -3.01 0.48
N LEU A 223 16.48 -3.18 -0.69
CA LEU A 223 17.16 -3.59 -1.90
C LEU A 223 18.13 -2.49 -2.38
N LEU A 224 17.69 -1.23 -2.38
CA LEU A 224 18.54 -0.07 -2.67
C LEU A 224 19.76 -0.02 -1.76
N LEU A 225 19.56 -0.18 -0.44
CA LEU A 225 20.66 -0.18 0.53
C LEU A 225 21.67 -1.29 0.24
N GLY A 226 21.20 -2.50 -0.07
CA GLY A 226 22.06 -3.63 -0.43
C GLY A 226 22.89 -3.37 -1.69
N LEU A 227 22.26 -2.82 -2.73
CA LEU A 227 22.93 -2.48 -4.00
C LEU A 227 23.95 -1.35 -3.83
N VAL A 228 23.59 -0.28 -3.12
CA VAL A 228 24.50 0.84 -2.83
C VAL A 228 25.69 0.38 -1.98
N THR A 229 25.45 -0.45 -0.96
CA THR A 229 26.52 -1.01 -0.11
C THR A 229 27.46 -1.91 -0.92
N GLY A 230 26.91 -2.75 -1.81
CA GLY A 230 27.69 -3.60 -2.71
C GLY A 230 28.56 -2.80 -3.67
N ALA A 231 27.99 -1.77 -4.29
CA ALA A 231 28.71 -0.88 -5.20
C ALA A 231 29.80 -0.07 -4.48
N GLY A 232 29.53 0.42 -3.26
CA GLY A 232 30.52 1.13 -2.43
C GLY A 232 31.74 0.27 -2.10
N ARG A 233 31.56 -1.04 -1.86
CA ARG A 233 32.69 -1.98 -1.63
C ARG A 233 33.57 -2.19 -2.87
N GLN A 234 33.00 -2.07 -4.08
CA GLN A 234 33.76 -2.20 -5.32
C GLN A 234 34.56 -0.93 -5.68
N LEU A 235 34.18 0.22 -5.12
CA LEU A 235 34.77 1.53 -5.43
C LEU A 235 35.81 2.01 -4.39
N ALA A 236 35.95 1.35 -3.23
CA ALA A 236 36.90 1.71 -2.18
C ALA A 236 38.27 1.02 -2.36
N SER A 237 39.37 1.73 -2.09
CA SER A 237 40.70 1.10 -2.03
C SER A 237 40.83 0.20 -0.79
N ALA A 238 41.70 -0.83 -0.85
CA ALA A 238 41.92 -1.78 0.24
C ALA A 238 42.28 -1.12 1.59
N GLU A 239 42.94 0.04 1.57
CA GLU A 239 43.29 0.83 2.77
C GLU A 239 42.09 1.61 3.35
N GLN A 240 41.12 2.04 2.53
CA GLN A 240 39.89 2.69 3.00
C GLN A 240 38.88 1.68 3.55
N LEU A 241 38.94 0.42 3.09
CA LEU A 241 38.14 -0.69 3.60
C LEU A 241 38.56 -1.14 5.01
N LEU A 242 39.81 -0.90 5.44
CA LEU A 242 40.29 -1.24 6.78
C LEU A 242 39.74 -0.32 7.89
N GLY A 243 39.25 0.88 7.53
CA GLY A 243 38.60 1.80 8.45
C GLY A 243 37.07 1.58 8.59
N TYR A 244 36.47 0.87 7.65
CA TYR A 244 35.07 0.45 7.71
C TYR A 244 35.01 -1.05 7.93
N ALA A 245 34.93 -1.47 9.20
CA ALA A 245 34.56 -2.84 9.50
C ALA A 245 33.21 -3.11 8.82
N ALA A 246 33.19 -4.08 7.90
CA ALA A 246 31.96 -4.57 7.32
C ALA A 246 31.02 -4.93 8.47
N ALA A 247 29.79 -4.38 8.43
CA ALA A 247 28.78 -4.73 9.41
C ALA A 247 28.71 -6.27 9.51
N THR A 248 28.96 -6.77 10.71
CA THR A 248 28.96 -8.20 11.02
C THR A 248 27.59 -8.79 10.69
N ASN A 249 27.52 -10.10 10.45
CA ASN A 249 26.22 -10.76 10.26
C ASN A 249 25.28 -10.51 11.44
N ASP A 250 25.83 -10.27 12.63
CA ASP A 250 25.07 -9.92 13.83
C ASP A 250 24.47 -8.51 13.75
N GLU A 251 25.22 -7.52 13.25
CA GLU A 251 24.73 -6.14 13.03
C GLU A 251 23.70 -6.08 11.88
N VAL A 252 23.86 -6.88 10.84
CA VAL A 252 22.88 -7.00 9.74
C VAL A 252 21.61 -7.71 10.22
N THR A 253 21.73 -8.73 11.07
CA THR A 253 20.58 -9.44 11.66
C THR A 253 19.85 -8.55 12.67
N ALA A 254 20.59 -7.79 13.47
CA ALA A 254 20.08 -6.76 14.38
C ALA A 254 19.30 -5.68 13.63
N ALA A 255 19.86 -5.13 12.55
CA ALA A 255 19.21 -4.15 11.71
C ALA A 255 17.96 -4.71 10.99
N GLN A 256 17.99 -5.97 10.54
CA GLN A 256 16.83 -6.67 9.96
C GLN A 256 15.71 -6.92 11.00
N GLN A 257 16.05 -7.21 12.25
CA GLN A 257 15.10 -7.41 13.36
C GLN A 257 14.52 -6.08 13.87
N GLN A 258 15.34 -5.03 13.93
CA GLN A 258 14.93 -3.67 14.29
C GLN A 258 14.04 -3.03 13.21
N ALA A 259 14.36 -3.26 11.93
CA ALA A 259 13.51 -2.85 10.81
C ALA A 259 12.16 -3.59 10.84
N ARG A 260 12.08 -4.83 11.33
CA ARG A 260 10.85 -5.64 11.38
C ARG A 260 9.82 -5.21 12.44
N ASN A 261 10.10 -4.28 13.36
CA ASN A 261 9.09 -3.84 14.34
C ASN A 261 9.46 -2.55 15.12
N PRO A 262 8.68 -1.47 15.01
CA PRO A 262 8.11 -0.83 16.18
C PRO A 262 6.86 -1.62 16.55
N GLY A 263 6.96 -2.54 17.52
CA GLY A 263 5.88 -3.47 17.90
C GLY A 263 4.68 -2.74 18.51
N THR A 264 3.94 -2.00 17.68
CA THR A 264 2.78 -1.23 18.04
C THR A 264 1.57 -2.11 17.82
N PHE A 265 0.90 -2.46 18.91
CA PHE A 265 -0.25 -3.34 18.93
C PHE A 265 -1.39 -2.62 19.63
N GLU A 266 -2.56 -2.58 18.98
CA GLU A 266 -3.79 -2.05 19.56
C GLU A 266 -4.72 -3.21 19.91
N TRP A 267 -5.20 -3.21 21.15
CA TRP A 267 -6.14 -4.19 21.65
C TRP A 267 -7.40 -3.50 22.15
N ARG A 268 -8.53 -3.85 21.52
CA ARG A 268 -9.87 -3.42 21.91
C ARG A 268 -10.56 -4.52 22.71
N ILE A 269 -10.91 -4.21 23.95
CA ILE A 269 -11.76 -5.04 24.81
C ILE A 269 -13.18 -4.52 24.69
N ALA A 270 -14.03 -5.23 23.93
CA ALA A 270 -15.44 -4.87 23.77
C ALA A 270 -16.29 -5.36 24.94
N GLN A 271 -17.47 -4.75 25.12
CA GLN A 271 -18.42 -5.08 26.19
C GLN A 271 -17.74 -5.04 27.57
N PHE A 272 -16.99 -3.98 27.84
CA PHE A 272 -16.16 -3.83 29.03
C PHE A 272 -16.96 -4.08 30.31
N SER A 273 -18.19 -3.58 30.38
CA SER A 273 -19.11 -3.77 31.49
C SER A 273 -19.46 -5.24 31.80
N GLN A 274 -19.31 -6.13 30.82
CA GLN A 274 -19.63 -7.56 30.93
C GLN A 274 -18.39 -8.43 31.19
N GLN A 275 -17.19 -7.84 31.13
CA GLN A 275 -15.96 -8.58 31.33
C GLN A 275 -15.78 -8.97 32.81
N PRO A 276 -15.18 -10.13 33.11
CA PRO A 276 -14.87 -10.50 34.48
C PRO A 276 -13.89 -9.51 35.12
N ALA A 277 -14.29 -8.88 36.22
CA ALA A 277 -13.51 -7.87 36.94
C ALA A 277 -13.17 -8.30 38.39
N GLN A 278 -12.97 -9.62 38.59
CA GLN A 278 -12.47 -10.14 39.86
C GLN A 278 -10.97 -9.84 39.99
N VAL A 279 -10.51 -9.51 41.20
CA VAL A 279 -9.09 -9.32 41.49
C VAL A 279 -8.29 -10.55 41.06
N GLY A 280 -7.19 -10.34 40.34
CA GLY A 280 -6.33 -11.42 39.82
C GLY A 280 -6.83 -12.11 38.56
N HIS A 281 -8.00 -11.74 38.02
CA HIS A 281 -8.48 -12.26 36.74
C HIS A 281 -7.86 -11.50 35.57
N ALA A 282 -7.11 -12.21 34.72
CA ALA A 282 -6.43 -11.62 33.55
C ALA A 282 -7.23 -11.85 32.27
N LEU A 283 -7.53 -10.78 31.54
CA LEU A 283 -7.86 -10.84 30.13
C LEU A 283 -6.56 -10.85 29.32
N LYS A 284 -6.51 -11.67 28.26
CA LYS A 284 -5.34 -11.82 27.41
C LYS A 284 -5.66 -11.43 25.97
N SER A 285 -4.82 -10.61 25.37
CA SER A 285 -4.93 -10.30 23.94
C SER A 285 -4.52 -11.50 23.07
N PRO A 286 -4.78 -11.48 21.75
CA PRO A 286 -4.02 -12.31 20.82
C PRO A 286 -2.51 -12.06 20.95
N TRP A 287 -1.72 -13.06 20.57
CA TRP A 287 -0.27 -12.89 20.42
C TRP A 287 0.02 -11.95 19.24
N PHE A 288 0.99 -11.06 19.40
CA PHE A 288 1.43 -10.11 18.39
C PHE A 288 2.96 -10.10 18.32
N SER A 289 3.52 -9.76 17.16
CA SER A 289 4.97 -9.69 17.03
C SER A 289 5.51 -8.31 17.40
N ALA A 290 6.53 -8.25 18.24
CA ALA A 290 7.31 -7.05 18.55
C ALA A 290 8.81 -7.36 18.64
N GLY A 291 9.65 -6.63 17.90
CA GLY A 291 11.11 -6.82 17.88
C GLY A 291 11.55 -8.25 17.54
N GLY A 292 10.84 -8.93 16.64
CA GLY A 292 11.09 -10.34 16.28
C GLY A 292 10.58 -11.37 17.31
N ARG A 293 9.91 -10.93 18.37
CA ARG A 293 9.38 -11.79 19.44
C ARG A 293 7.87 -11.84 19.42
N GLN A 294 7.29 -12.91 19.99
CA GLN A 294 5.84 -13.01 20.19
C GLN A 294 5.49 -12.50 21.59
N CYS A 295 4.68 -11.46 21.63
CA CYS A 295 4.24 -10.78 22.83
C CYS A 295 2.72 -10.89 22.99
N GLN A 296 2.22 -10.73 24.20
CA GLN A 296 0.78 -10.69 24.50
C GLN A 296 0.54 -9.67 25.62
N LEU A 297 -0.59 -8.97 25.55
CA LEU A 297 -1.05 -8.11 26.64
C LEU A 297 -1.89 -8.89 27.62
N SER A 298 -1.66 -8.66 28.91
CA SER A 298 -2.51 -9.11 29.99
C SER A 298 -3.06 -7.89 30.72
N ALA A 299 -4.39 -7.78 30.75
CA ALA A 299 -5.11 -6.72 31.45
C ALA A 299 -5.92 -7.29 32.61
N TYR A 300 -5.73 -6.72 33.80
CA TYR A 300 -6.49 -7.05 35.00
C TYR A 300 -7.40 -5.89 35.32
N LEU A 301 -8.69 -6.06 35.08
CA LEU A 301 -9.66 -4.96 35.10
C LEU A 301 -9.97 -4.45 36.52
N ASN A 302 -9.52 -5.15 37.56
CA ASN A 302 -9.69 -4.73 38.96
C ASN A 302 -8.47 -5.13 39.82
N GLY A 303 -7.27 -4.97 39.27
CA GLY A 303 -6.02 -5.31 39.95
C GLY A 303 -5.59 -6.75 39.71
N ASP A 304 -4.27 -6.95 39.57
CA ASP A 304 -3.63 -8.27 39.55
C ASP A 304 -3.54 -8.93 40.93
N THR A 305 -3.62 -8.15 42.01
CA THR A 305 -3.57 -8.61 43.40
C THR A 305 -4.52 -7.78 44.27
N ALA A 306 -4.79 -8.23 45.50
CA ALA A 306 -5.62 -7.47 46.45
C ALA A 306 -5.05 -6.07 46.76
N GLN A 307 -3.72 -5.87 46.65
CA GLN A 307 -3.08 -4.58 46.90
C GLN A 307 -3.27 -3.58 45.74
N SER A 308 -3.62 -4.06 44.55
CA SER A 308 -3.91 -3.29 43.34
C SER A 308 -5.40 -3.24 43.01
N GLU A 309 -6.26 -3.74 43.90
CA GLU A 309 -7.71 -3.64 43.75
C GLU A 309 -8.14 -2.18 43.51
N GLY A 310 -9.18 -1.99 42.67
CA GLY A 310 -9.63 -0.67 42.25
C GLY A 310 -8.77 0.00 41.18
N HIS A 311 -7.76 -0.69 40.63
CA HIS A 311 -6.92 -0.20 39.53
C HIS A 311 -6.98 -1.13 38.32
N LEU A 312 -6.76 -0.58 37.14
CA LEU A 312 -6.39 -1.37 35.95
C LEU A 312 -4.90 -1.71 36.05
N SER A 313 -4.55 -2.99 35.93
CA SER A 313 -3.16 -3.44 35.80
C SER A 313 -2.89 -3.90 34.37
N LEU A 314 -1.74 -3.53 33.81
CA LEU A 314 -1.36 -3.87 32.43
C LEU A 314 0.05 -4.45 32.39
N TYR A 315 0.19 -5.58 31.70
CA TYR A 315 1.46 -6.30 31.56
C TYR A 315 1.67 -6.74 30.12
N VAL A 316 2.93 -6.76 29.70
CA VAL A 316 3.41 -7.43 28.48
C VAL A 316 4.09 -8.72 28.88
N VAL A 317 3.66 -9.83 28.29
CA VAL A 317 4.30 -11.15 28.42
C VAL A 317 4.94 -11.56 27.09
N THR A 318 5.96 -12.42 27.15
CA THR A 318 6.62 -13.03 25.98
C THR A 318 6.66 -14.54 26.17
N ASN A 319 6.60 -15.33 25.08
CA ASN A 319 6.75 -16.79 25.14
C ASN A 319 8.18 -17.27 24.85
N GLN A 320 9.13 -16.34 24.69
CA GLN A 320 10.54 -16.59 24.37
C GLN A 320 11.46 -16.10 25.51
N ASP A 321 12.76 -16.43 25.40
CA ASP A 321 13.81 -16.06 26.34
C ASP A 321 13.86 -14.57 26.67
N THR A 322 14.42 -14.24 27.83
CA THR A 322 14.51 -12.88 28.36
C THR A 322 15.20 -11.92 27.40
N ALA A 323 14.57 -10.78 27.13
CA ALA A 323 15.16 -9.70 26.34
C ALA A 323 14.81 -8.35 26.92
N ARG A 324 15.81 -7.48 26.97
CA ARG A 324 15.61 -6.10 27.38
C ARG A 324 14.76 -5.39 26.33
N ALA A 325 13.70 -4.72 26.75
CA ALA A 325 12.83 -3.99 25.85
C ALA A 325 12.38 -2.67 26.48
N SER A 326 12.28 -1.64 25.65
CA SER A 326 11.55 -0.42 25.96
C SER A 326 10.08 -0.63 25.60
N VAL A 327 9.20 -0.50 26.56
CA VAL A 327 7.75 -0.70 26.41
C VAL A 327 7.03 0.59 26.77
N GLN A 328 6.13 1.01 25.91
CA GLN A 328 5.18 2.09 26.15
C GLN A 328 3.76 1.52 26.10
N LEU A 329 3.04 1.63 27.21
CA LEU A 329 1.64 1.23 27.34
C LEU A 329 0.77 2.49 27.37
N THR A 330 -0.25 2.53 26.53
CA THR A 330 -1.14 3.67 26.36
C THR A 330 -2.58 3.21 26.48
N LEU A 331 -3.34 3.83 27.37
CA LEU A 331 -4.79 3.73 27.40
C LEU A 331 -5.36 4.86 26.55
N SER A 332 -6.10 4.51 25.50
CA SER A 332 -6.59 5.49 24.54
C SER A 332 -7.93 6.08 24.96
N ASP A 333 -7.99 7.40 24.97
CA ASP A 333 -9.22 8.17 25.07
C ASP A 333 -9.85 8.29 23.68
N GLN A 334 -11.03 7.71 23.50
CA GLN A 334 -11.71 7.60 22.21
C GLN A 334 -12.54 8.83 21.86
N ASP A 335 -12.47 9.90 22.67
CA ASP A 335 -13.05 11.20 22.34
C ASP A 335 -12.31 11.83 21.14
N LYS A 336 -13.07 12.25 20.12
CA LYS A 336 -12.54 12.76 18.85
C LYS A 336 -12.11 14.23 18.93
N GLU A 337 -12.63 15.00 19.88
CA GLU A 337 -12.38 16.45 19.91
C GLU A 337 -11.18 16.81 20.79
N LYS A 338 -10.97 16.10 21.91
CA LYS A 338 -9.82 16.31 22.84
C LYS A 338 -9.39 15.00 23.51
N PRO A 339 -8.72 14.09 22.80
CA PRO A 339 -8.22 12.85 23.40
C PRO A 339 -7.17 13.17 24.46
N GLN A 340 -7.32 12.59 25.64
CA GLN A 340 -6.31 12.62 26.70
C GLN A 340 -5.91 11.21 27.07
N ASP A 341 -5.00 10.64 26.28
CA ASP A 341 -4.47 9.31 26.50
C ASP A 341 -3.65 9.22 27.79
N GLU A 342 -3.77 8.10 28.51
CA GLU A 342 -2.92 7.82 29.68
C GLU A 342 -1.76 6.92 29.24
N THR A 343 -0.54 7.44 29.25
CA THR A 343 0.65 6.73 28.78
C THR A 343 1.66 6.50 29.90
N LYS A 344 2.21 5.30 30.00
CA LYS A 344 3.38 4.99 30.84
C LYS A 344 4.39 4.15 30.08
N SER A 345 5.68 4.40 30.33
CA SER A 345 6.78 3.69 29.67
C SER A 345 7.80 3.17 30.67
N TYR A 346 8.38 2.01 30.37
CA TYR A 346 9.45 1.39 31.15
C TYR A 346 10.44 0.69 30.22
N THR A 347 11.64 0.41 30.74
CA THR A 347 12.67 -0.33 30.02
C THR A 347 13.20 -1.44 30.91
N GLU A 348 12.78 -2.68 30.67
CA GLU A 348 13.10 -3.84 31.48
C GLU A 348 13.20 -5.13 30.64
N GLU A 349 13.65 -6.22 31.25
CA GLU A 349 13.65 -7.53 30.61
C GLU A 349 12.23 -8.11 30.56
N LEU A 350 11.73 -8.35 29.35
CA LEU A 350 10.48 -9.08 29.15
C LEU A 350 10.71 -10.54 29.55
N THR A 351 9.79 -11.06 30.36
CA THR A 351 9.83 -12.44 30.84
C THR A 351 8.49 -13.13 30.56
N PRO A 352 8.44 -14.47 30.56
CA PRO A 352 7.18 -15.21 30.51
C PRO A 352 6.22 -14.92 31.68
N LEU A 353 6.75 -14.41 32.81
CA LEU A 353 5.95 -13.98 33.96
C LEU A 353 5.31 -12.60 33.77
N GLY A 354 5.74 -11.86 32.75
CA GLY A 354 5.26 -10.51 32.45
C GLY A 354 6.02 -9.39 33.16
N ARG A 355 6.02 -8.23 32.52
CA ARG A 355 6.45 -6.93 33.07
C ARG A 355 5.43 -5.86 32.73
N GLY A 356 5.27 -4.88 33.60
CA GLY A 356 4.23 -3.86 33.45
C GLY A 356 3.90 -3.16 34.75
N TYR A 357 2.68 -2.66 34.86
CA TYR A 357 2.22 -1.85 35.99
C TYR A 357 1.05 -2.52 36.71
N SER A 358 1.25 -2.84 37.98
CA SER A 358 0.18 -3.29 38.89
C SER A 358 -0.88 -2.21 39.13
N LYS A 359 -0.48 -0.93 39.11
CA LYS A 359 -1.36 0.25 39.25
C LYS A 359 -1.20 1.18 38.05
N PHE A 360 -1.74 0.79 36.89
CA PHE A 360 -1.66 1.61 35.68
C PHE A 360 -2.54 2.86 35.79
N VAL A 361 -3.84 2.69 36.02
CA VAL A 361 -4.80 3.79 36.25
C VAL A 361 -5.87 3.35 37.26
N THR A 362 -6.41 4.26 38.07
CA THR A 362 -7.53 3.97 38.98
C THR A 362 -8.82 3.75 38.19
N LEU A 363 -9.69 2.85 38.63
CA LEU A 363 -11.01 2.64 38.00
C LEU A 363 -11.93 3.85 38.13
N GLU A 364 -11.78 4.67 39.16
CA GLU A 364 -12.50 5.94 39.31
C GLU A 364 -12.15 6.92 38.17
N LYS A 365 -10.86 7.15 37.92
CA LYS A 365 -10.39 7.94 36.77
C LYS A 365 -10.83 7.34 35.43
N LEU A 366 -10.78 6.02 35.30
CA LEU A 366 -11.21 5.32 34.08
C LEU A 366 -12.70 5.55 33.79
N ARG A 367 -13.55 5.51 34.82
CA ARG A 367 -15.01 5.65 34.70
C ARG A 367 -15.50 7.09 34.64
N SER A 368 -14.77 8.02 35.27
CA SER A 368 -15.15 9.44 35.30
C SER A 368 -14.99 10.14 33.95
N ARG A 369 -14.13 9.63 33.07
CA ARG A 369 -13.95 10.15 31.71
C ARG A 369 -14.64 9.25 30.68
N PRO A 370 -15.70 9.71 29.99
CA PRO A 370 -16.52 8.85 29.13
C PRO A 370 -15.76 8.31 27.91
N GLY A 371 -14.75 9.04 27.42
CA GLY A 371 -14.01 8.63 26.22
C GLY A 371 -13.08 7.43 26.41
N TYR A 372 -12.64 7.10 27.62
CA TYR A 372 -11.86 5.87 27.86
C TYR A 372 -12.66 4.59 27.65
N LEU A 373 -13.98 4.64 27.88
CA LEU A 373 -14.91 3.51 27.77
C LEU A 373 -15.99 3.77 26.70
N ALA A 374 -15.68 4.58 25.69
CA ALA A 374 -16.63 4.93 24.64
C ALA A 374 -17.15 3.67 23.92
N GLY A 375 -18.47 3.56 23.80
CA GLY A 375 -19.12 2.39 23.21
C GLY A 375 -18.92 1.10 24.02
N ASP A 376 -18.80 1.22 25.35
CA ASP A 376 -18.54 0.11 26.29
C ASP A 376 -17.29 -0.70 25.89
N ALA A 377 -16.23 -0.01 25.50
CA ALA A 377 -15.00 -0.65 25.06
C ALA A 377 -13.77 0.08 25.58
N LEU A 378 -12.78 -0.70 26.02
CA LEU A 378 -11.47 -0.21 26.42
C LEU A 378 -10.47 -0.44 25.28
N VAL A 379 -9.67 0.58 24.94
CA VAL A 379 -8.62 0.46 23.91
C VAL A 379 -7.25 0.66 24.54
N ILE A 380 -6.39 -0.35 24.44
CA ILE A 380 -5.02 -0.35 24.95
C ILE A 380 -4.07 -0.46 23.78
N ARG A 381 -3.09 0.44 23.69
CA ARG A 381 -1.97 0.37 22.75
C ARG A 381 -0.70 0.03 23.49
N ALA A 382 0.07 -0.90 22.94
CA ALA A 382 1.40 -1.23 23.41
C ALA A 382 2.38 -1.00 22.29
N LYS A 383 3.43 -0.22 22.55
CA LYS A 383 4.57 -0.04 21.65
C LYS A 383 5.78 -0.67 22.33
N VAL A 384 6.26 -1.78 21.76
CA VAL A 384 7.37 -2.56 22.30
C VAL A 384 8.54 -2.47 21.34
N HIS A 385 9.69 -2.04 21.87
CA HIS A 385 10.95 -1.93 21.17
C HIS A 385 12.00 -2.76 21.91
N VAL A 386 12.38 -3.90 21.34
CA VAL A 386 13.42 -4.77 21.93
C VAL A 386 14.77 -4.08 21.75
N LEU A 387 15.49 -3.92 22.85
CA LEU A 387 16.84 -3.35 22.89
C LEU A 387 17.83 -4.52 22.77
N LEU A 388 18.66 -4.48 21.74
CA LEU A 388 19.70 -5.48 21.47
C LEU A 388 20.93 -5.25 22.34
#